data_AF-A0A699V5N4-F1
#
_entry.id   AF-A0A699V5N4-F1
#
_cell.length_a   1.000
_cell.length_b   1.000
_cell.length_c   1.000
_cell.angle_alpha   90.00
_cell.angle_beta   90.00
_cell.angle_gamma   90.00
#
_symmetry.space_group_name_H-M   'P 1'
#
loop_
_entity.id
_entity.type
_entity.pdbx_description
1 polymer ?
#
loop_
_entity_poly.entity_id
_entity_poly.type
_entity_poly.pdbx_seq_one_letter_code
_entity_poly.pdbx_strand_id
1 'polypeptide(L)'
;MLKRCEDTKLALNWEKSHFMVKEGIVLGHKISKKGIEVDKAKIEVISKLPHSTTVKGIHSFLGHAGFYRRFIKDFSKISRP
;
A
#
# COMPACT_ATOMS: atom_id res chain seq x y z
N MET A 1 -0.53 -24.02 7.62
CA MET A 1 -0.78 -22.65 8.13
C MET A 1 -2.07 -22.59 8.94
N LEU A 2 -3.23 -22.96 8.37
CA LEU A 2 -4.51 -22.93 9.12
C LEU A 2 -4.47 -23.76 10.42
N LYS A 3 -3.92 -24.98 10.37
CA LYS A 3 -3.70 -25.80 11.57
C LYS A 3 -2.89 -25.11 12.66
N ARG A 4 -1.88 -24.30 12.29
CA ARG A 4 -1.11 -23.50 13.27
C ARG A 4 -1.95 -22.39 13.89
N CYS A 5 -2.90 -21.81 13.15
CA CYS A 5 -3.84 -20.84 13.71
C CYS A 5 -4.75 -21.50 14.75
N GLU A 6 -5.22 -22.73 14.49
CA GLU A 6 -6.00 -23.52 15.46
C GLU A 6 -5.17 -23.84 16.71
N ASP A 7 -3.95 -24.37 16.53
CA ASP A 7 -3.04 -24.72 17.62
C ASP A 7 -2.67 -23.51 18.51
N THR A 8 -2.63 -22.31 17.92
CA THR A 8 -2.31 -21.05 18.62
C THR A 8 -3.54 -20.25 19.06
N LYS A 9 -4.76 -20.77 18.87
CA LYS A 9 -6.04 -20.09 19.17
C LYS A 9 -6.21 -18.75 18.46
N LEU A 10 -5.67 -18.61 17.25
CA LEU A 10 -5.87 -17.47 16.37
C LEU A 10 -7.06 -17.73 15.45
N ALA A 11 -8.05 -16.82 15.47
CA ALA A 11 -9.19 -16.87 14.57
C ALA A 11 -8.92 -16.03 13.31
N LEU A 12 -9.40 -16.52 12.16
CA LEU A 12 -9.36 -15.80 10.91
C LEU A 12 -10.67 -15.03 10.72
N ASN A 13 -10.56 -13.77 10.31
CA ASN A 13 -11.73 -12.98 9.92
C ASN A 13 -12.19 -13.45 8.54
N TRP A 14 -13.39 -14.04 8.45
CA TRP A 14 -13.91 -14.62 7.22
C TRP A 14 -14.15 -13.57 6.11
N GLU A 15 -14.56 -12.35 6.46
CA GLU A 15 -14.79 -11.25 5.49
C GLU A 15 -13.48 -10.73 4.88
N LYS A 16 -12.39 -10.79 5.65
CA LYS A 16 -11.07 -10.28 5.22
C LYS A 16 -10.16 -11.36 4.65
N SER A 17 -10.45 -12.64 4.88
CA SER A 17 -9.61 -13.75 4.46
C SER A 17 -10.00 -14.24 3.08
N HIS A 18 -9.06 -14.16 2.14
CA HIS A 18 -9.27 -14.55 0.75
C HIS A 18 -8.38 -15.75 0.43
N PHE A 19 -8.97 -16.86 -0.05
CA PHE A 19 -8.26 -18.10 -0.35
C PHE A 19 -8.39 -18.47 -1.81
N MET A 20 -7.34 -19.07 -2.38
CA MET A 20 -7.32 -19.60 -3.75
C MET A 20 -7.72 -18.58 -4.83
N VAL A 21 -7.43 -17.30 -4.61
CA VAL A 21 -7.71 -16.22 -5.57
C VAL A 21 -6.56 -16.03 -6.56
N LYS A 22 -6.87 -15.61 -7.78
CA LYS A 22 -5.87 -15.33 -8.83
C LYS A 22 -5.16 -13.99 -8.64
N GLU A 23 -5.78 -13.08 -7.91
CA GLU A 23 -5.24 -11.78 -7.53
C GLU A 23 -5.79 -11.36 -6.15
N GLY A 24 -5.06 -10.51 -5.43
CA GLY A 24 -5.47 -10.03 -4.12
C GLY A 24 -4.64 -8.85 -3.62
N ILE A 25 -5.12 -8.18 -2.57
CA ILE A 25 -4.40 -7.07 -1.93
C ILE A 25 -3.62 -7.58 -0.73
N VAL A 26 -2.32 -7.31 -0.70
CA VAL A 26 -1.43 -7.60 0.43
C VAL A 26 -0.63 -6.35 0.75
N LEU A 27 -0.75 -5.85 1.99
CA LEU A 27 -0.06 -4.64 2.47
C LEU A 27 -0.24 -3.40 1.57
N GLY A 28 -1.41 -3.25 0.94
CA GLY A 28 -1.69 -2.12 0.03
C GLY A 28 -1.12 -2.28 -1.38
N HIS A 29 -0.67 -3.48 -1.74
CA HIS A 29 -0.25 -3.83 -3.09
C HIS A 29 -1.16 -4.88 -3.70
N LYS A 30 -1.49 -4.72 -4.98
CA LYS A 30 -2.18 -5.73 -5.75
C LYS A 30 -1.16 -6.76 -6.25
N ILE A 31 -1.33 -8.01 -5.85
CA ILE A 31 -0.50 -9.13 -6.30
C ILE A 31 -1.30 -9.93 -7.33
N SER A 32 -0.70 -10.18 -8.48
CA SER A 32 -1.27 -11.02 -9.54
C SER A 32 -0.16 -11.75 -10.30
N LYS A 33 -0.54 -12.58 -11.30
CA LYS A 33 0.43 -13.22 -12.21
C LYS A 33 1.32 -12.22 -12.96
N LYS A 34 0.87 -10.97 -13.14
CA LYS A 34 1.64 -9.90 -13.80
C LYS A 34 2.73 -9.31 -12.89
N GLY A 35 2.70 -9.62 -11.59
CA GLY A 35 3.62 -9.11 -10.60
C GLY A 35 2.91 -8.31 -9.50
N ILE A 36 3.66 -7.38 -8.91
CA ILE A 36 3.21 -6.50 -7.82
C ILE A 36 2.89 -5.14 -8.41
N GLU A 37 1.65 -4.70 -8.23
CA GLU A 37 1.16 -3.38 -8.62
C GLU A 37 0.75 -2.59 -7.37
N VAL A 38 0.76 -1.26 -7.44
CA VAL A 38 0.22 -0.43 -6.36
C VAL A 38 -1.30 -0.46 -6.42
N ASP A 39 -1.93 -0.60 -5.26
CA ASP A 39 -3.36 -0.40 -5.15
C ASP A 39 -3.73 1.03 -5.57
N LYS A 40 -4.51 1.15 -6.64
CA LYS A 40 -4.97 2.45 -7.17
C LYS A 40 -5.69 3.27 -6.11
N ALA A 41 -6.41 2.64 -5.17
CA ALA A 41 -7.08 3.34 -4.09
C ALA A 41 -6.09 4.13 -3.22
N LYS A 42 -4.88 3.60 -3.00
CA LYS A 42 -3.83 4.30 -2.24
C LYS A 42 -3.27 5.49 -3.00
N ILE A 43 -3.15 5.41 -4.32
CA ILE A 43 -2.73 6.53 -5.17
C ILE A 43 -3.79 7.63 -5.17
N GLU A 44 -5.06 7.27 -5.29
CA GLU A 44 -6.17 8.24 -5.25
C GLU A 44 -6.22 9.02 -3.93
N VAL A 45 -6.01 8.34 -2.80
CA VAL A 45 -5.97 9.00 -1.49
C VAL A 45 -4.86 10.05 -1.46
N ILE A 46 -3.65 9.73 -1.95
CA ILE A 46 -2.55 10.69 -2.03
C ILE A 46 -2.88 11.85 -2.97
N SER A 47 -3.51 11.57 -4.12
CA SER A 47 -3.90 12.59 -5.10
C SER A 47 -4.97 13.56 -4.56
N LYS A 48 -5.78 13.13 -3.59
CA LYS A 48 -6.84 13.94 -2.96
C LYS A 48 -6.38 14.65 -1.69
N LEU A 49 -5.12 14.47 -1.27
CA LEU A 49 -4.59 15.15 -0.10
C LEU A 49 -4.52 16.66 -0.35
N PRO A 50 -4.90 17.49 0.66
CA PRO A 50 -4.80 18.94 0.53
C PRO A 50 -3.33 19.36 0.40
N HIS A 51 -3.09 20.46 -0.31
CA HIS A 51 -1.75 21.01 -0.45
C HIS A 51 -1.23 21.45 0.92
N SER A 52 -0.10 20.88 1.34
CA SER A 52 0.52 21.24 2.60
C SER A 52 1.28 22.55 2.46
N THR A 53 0.93 23.56 3.24
CA THR A 53 1.61 24.86 3.26
C THR A 53 2.75 24.95 4.29
N THR A 54 2.91 23.91 5.12
CA THR A 54 3.95 23.87 6.16
C THR A 54 5.06 22.92 5.78
N VAL A 55 6.30 23.27 6.15
CA VAL A 55 7.49 22.41 5.96
C VAL A 55 7.26 21.02 6.55
N LYS A 56 6.72 20.93 7.77
CA LYS A 56 6.39 19.66 8.43
C LYS A 56 5.36 18.83 7.64
N GLY A 57 4.35 19.48 7.07
CA GLY A 57 3.36 18.84 6.21
C GLY A 57 3.97 18.27 4.93
N ILE A 58 4.86 19.03 4.29
CA ILE A 58 5.58 18.60 3.08
C ILE A 58 6.46 17.38 3.37
N HIS A 59 7.23 17.39 4.47
CA HIS A 59 8.04 16.24 4.88
C HIS A 59 7.20 15.00 5.17
N SER A 60 6.06 15.16 5.87
CA SER A 60 5.13 14.06 6.12
C SER A 60 4.60 13.47 4.82
N PHE A 61 4.15 14.33 3.89
CA PHE A 61 3.67 13.91 2.57
C PHE A 61 4.75 13.14 1.78
N LEU A 62 5.97 13.67 1.72
CA LEU A 62 7.08 13.01 1.03
C LEU A 62 7.45 11.66 1.68
N GLY A 63 7.35 11.55 3.01
CA GLY A 63 7.51 10.28 3.72
C GLY A 63 6.45 9.25 3.29
N HIS A 64 5.18 9.66 3.22
CA HIS A 64 4.09 8.81 2.74
C HIS A 64 4.23 8.43 1.26
N ALA A 65 4.53 9.38 0.39
CA ALA A 65 4.73 9.15 -1.03
C ALA A 65 5.97 8.26 -1.29
N GLY A 66 6.97 8.35 -0.42
CA GLY A 66 8.18 7.54 -0.46
C GLY A 66 7.93 6.03 -0.40
N PHE A 67 6.87 5.58 0.26
CA PHE A 67 6.46 4.16 0.27
C PHE A 67 6.18 3.64 -1.15
N TYR A 68 5.64 4.49 -2.03
CA TYR A 68 5.29 4.14 -3.41
C TYR A 68 6.36 4.57 -4.43
N ARG A 69 7.54 5.02 -4.00
CA ARG A 69 8.59 5.59 -4.87
C ARG A 69 9.01 4.70 -6.04
N ARG A 70 8.95 3.37 -5.89
CA ARG A 70 9.33 2.40 -6.95
C ARG A 70 8.36 2.42 -8.13
N PHE A 71 7.16 2.95 -7.92
CA PHE A 71 6.07 2.98 -8.90
C PHE A 71 5.81 4.40 -9.42
N ILE A 72 6.50 5.41 -8.89
CA ILE A 72 6.44 6.80 -9.35
C ILE A 72 7.69 7.06 -10.17
N LYS A 73 7.52 7.22 -11.49
CA LYS A 73 8.63 7.53 -12.40
C LYS A 73 9.30 8.83 -11.98
N ASP A 74 10.64 8.83 -11.95
CA ASP A 74 11.45 10.00 -11.63
C ASP A 74 11.15 10.63 -10.25
N PHE A 75 10.62 9.86 -9.28
CA PHE A 75 10.26 10.36 -7.95
C PHE A 75 11.35 11.23 -7.31
N SER A 76 12.60 10.76 -7.32
CA SER A 76 13.74 11.49 -6.75
C SER A 76 14.12 12.76 -7.50
N LYS A 77 13.65 12.98 -8.73
CA LYS A 77 13.81 14.27 -9.44
C LYS A 77 12.67 15.23 -9.06
N ILE A 78 11.45 14.70 -8.96
CA ILE A 78 10.25 15.47 -8.62
C ILE A 78 10.25 15.91 -7.15
N SER A 79 10.77 15.07 -6.25
CA SER A 79 10.81 15.33 -4.81
C SER A 79 12.01 16.16 -4.35
N ARG A 80 12.83 16.68 -5.28
CA ARG A 80 13.92 17.59 -4.92
C ARG A 80 13.34 18.93 -4.47
N PRO A 81 14.00 19.63 -3.53
CA PRO A 81 13.67 21.01 -3.20
C PRO A 81 13.72 21.92 -4.43
#